data_AF-A0A2M9Q5S7-F1
#
_entry.id   AF-A0A2M9Q5S7-F1
#
_cell.length_a   1.000
_cell.length_b   1.000
_cell.length_c   1.000
_cell.angle_alpha   90.00
_cell.angle_beta   90.00
_cell.angle_gamma   90.00
#
_symmetry.space_group_name_H-M   'P 1'
#
loop_
_entity.id
_entity.type
_entity.pdbx_description
1 polymer ?
#
loop_
_entity_poly.entity_id
_entity_poly.type
_entity_poly.pdbx_seq_one_letter_code
_entity_poly.pdbx_strand_id
1 'polypeptide(L)'
;MTERELFDSYNKDVYRTCYYMLRNAQDAEDLCHDVFITIFRQDWQSVEHTRAWIMRIAMNHCLNLLKRNQTQRDKQSQVQWL
;
A
#
# COMPACT_ATOMS: atom_id res chain seq x y z
N MET A 1 -19.34 -11.45 -5.26
CA MET A 1 -18.56 -10.21 -5.45
C MET A 1 -17.52 -10.48 -6.52
N THR A 2 -17.37 -9.60 -7.50
CA THR A 2 -16.34 -9.62 -8.55
C THR A 2 -15.13 -8.76 -8.15
N GLU A 3 -14.00 -8.87 -8.87
CA GLU A 3 -12.83 -8.02 -8.65
C GLU A 3 -13.16 -6.53 -8.80
N ARG A 4 -14.00 -6.18 -9.77
CA ARG A 4 -14.47 -4.81 -10.00
C ARG A 4 -15.30 -4.29 -8.83
N GLU A 5 -16.25 -5.08 -8.34
CA GLU A 5 -17.06 -4.71 -7.18
C GLU A 5 -16.20 -4.54 -5.92
N LEU A 6 -15.19 -5.39 -5.74
CA LEU A 6 -14.23 -5.27 -4.64
C LEU A 6 -13.43 -3.96 -4.78
N PHE A 7 -12.90 -3.68 -5.97
CA PHE A 7 -12.18 -2.44 -6.25
C PHE A 7 -13.04 -1.23 -5.95
N ASP A 8 -14.24 -1.16 -6.54
CA ASP A 8 -15.16 -0.03 -6.39
C ASP A 8 -15.54 0.21 -4.91
N SER A 9 -15.63 -0.86 -4.12
CA SER A 9 -15.97 -0.78 -2.70
C SER A 9 -14.82 -0.27 -1.81
N TYR A 10 -13.57 -0.59 -2.14
CA TYR A 10 -12.44 -0.35 -1.23
C TYR A 10 -11.39 0.63 -1.75
N ASN A 11 -11.38 0.99 -3.04
CA ASN A 11 -10.30 1.80 -3.62
C ASN A 11 -10.10 3.14 -2.91
N LYS A 12 -11.20 3.82 -2.54
CA LYS A 12 -11.15 5.12 -1.87
C LYS A 12 -10.53 4.99 -0.48
N ASP A 13 -10.87 3.95 0.26
CA ASP A 13 -10.35 3.72 1.60
C ASP A 13 -8.86 3.34 1.56
N VAL A 14 -8.48 2.46 0.63
CA VAL A 14 -7.08 2.08 0.41
C VAL A 14 -6.24 3.31 0.04
N TYR A 15 -6.67 4.09 -0.96
CA TYR A 15 -5.99 5.32 -1.35
C TYR A 15 -5.87 6.31 -0.19
N ARG A 16 -6.95 6.54 0.57
CA ARG A 16 -6.92 7.43 1.75
C ARG A 16 -5.94 6.95 2.81
N THR A 17 -5.87 5.64 3.06
CA THR A 17 -4.90 5.06 4.00
C THR A 17 -3.47 5.26 3.49
N CYS A 18 -3.19 4.97 2.23
CA CYS A 18 -1.89 5.18 1.62
C CYS A 18 -1.47 6.65 1.68
N TYR A 19 -2.35 7.56 1.25
CA TYR A 19 -2.11 9.00 1.31
C TYR A 19 -1.90 9.49 2.75
N TYR A 20 -2.65 8.96 3.70
CA TYR A 20 -2.49 9.30 5.10
C TYR A 20 -1.10 8.91 5.63
N MET A 21 -0.60 7.73 5.26
CA MET A 21 0.69 7.23 5.74
C MET A 21 1.88 7.87 5.02
N LEU A 22 1.78 8.10 3.72
CA LEU A 22 2.90 8.52 2.88
C LEU A 22 3.02 10.03 2.75
N ARG A 23 1.90 10.77 2.89
CA ARG A 23 1.82 12.23 2.65
C ARG A 23 2.32 12.65 1.25
N ASN A 24 2.28 11.73 0.29
CA ASN A 24 2.64 11.94 -1.11
C ASN A 24 1.52 11.34 -1.97
N ALA A 25 0.94 12.15 -2.87
CA ALA A 25 -0.19 11.73 -3.71
C ALA A 25 0.21 10.66 -4.74
N GLN A 26 1.37 10.82 -5.37
CA GLN A 26 1.87 9.90 -6.38
C GLN A 26 2.20 8.53 -5.77
N ASP A 27 2.97 8.52 -4.67
CA ASP A 27 3.28 7.26 -3.96
C ASP A 27 2.00 6.57 -3.45
N ALA A 28 0.99 7.34 -3.08
CA ALA A 28 -0.28 6.80 -2.59
C ALA A 28 -1.12 6.17 -3.70
N GLU A 29 -1.14 6.78 -4.89
CA GLU A 29 -1.79 6.23 -6.08
C GLU A 29 -1.09 4.94 -6.51
N ASP A 30 0.24 4.97 -6.64
CA ASP A 30 1.07 3.82 -7.02
C ASP A 30 0.88 2.65 -6.04
N LEU A 31 0.96 2.90 -4.72
CA LEU A 31 0.74 1.84 -3.74
C LEU A 31 -0.70 1.34 -3.71
N CYS A 32 -1.70 2.20 -3.96
CA CYS A 32 -3.08 1.75 -4.07
C CYS A 32 -3.21 0.72 -5.20
N HIS A 33 -2.61 0.99 -6.36
CA HIS A 33 -2.57 0.05 -7.48
C HIS A 33 -1.87 -1.27 -7.10
N ASP A 34 -0.68 -1.21 -6.51
CA ASP A 34 0.07 -2.40 -6.08
C ASP A 34 -0.70 -3.26 -5.07
N VAL A 35 -1.46 -2.63 -4.18
CA VAL A 35 -2.31 -3.32 -3.20
C VAL A 35 -3.39 -4.13 -3.90
N PHE A 36 -4.10 -3.56 -4.88
CA PHE A 36 -5.13 -4.29 -5.61
C PHE A 36 -4.55 -5.38 -6.52
N ILE A 37 -3.41 -5.14 -7.16
CA ILE A 37 -2.68 -6.20 -7.89
C ILE A 37 -2.34 -7.36 -6.94
N THR A 38 -1.89 -7.05 -5.72
CA THR A 38 -1.58 -8.06 -4.71
C THR A 38 -2.83 -8.83 -4.30
N ILE A 39 -3.94 -8.14 -4.04
CA ILE A 39 -5.22 -8.74 -3.65
C ILE A 39 -5.75 -9.69 -4.74
N PHE A 40 -5.77 -9.26 -6.00
CA PHE A 40 -6.32 -10.06 -7.10
C PHE A 40 -5.48 -11.28 -7.46
N ARG A 41 -4.22 -11.34 -7.00
CA ARG A 41 -3.38 -12.54 -7.12
C ARG A 41 -3.58 -13.56 -5.99
N GLN A 42 -4.39 -13.24 -4.98
CA GLN A 42 -4.70 -14.12 -3.85
C GLN A 42 -6.12 -14.65 -3.96
N ASP A 43 -6.42 -15.72 -3.22
CA ASP A 43 -7.80 -16.20 -3.04
C ASP A 43 -8.56 -15.30 -2.05
N TRP A 44 -8.88 -14.08 -2.49
CA TRP A 44 -9.55 -13.07 -1.67
C TRP A 44 -11.03 -13.42 -1.39
N GLN A 45 -11.62 -14.33 -2.17
CA GLN A 45 -13.02 -14.74 -2.02
C GLN A 45 -13.26 -15.60 -0.78
N SER A 46 -12.23 -16.30 -0.29
CA SER A 46 -12.29 -17.10 0.95
C SER A 46 -11.99 -16.30 2.22
N VAL A 47 -11.68 -15.00 2.11
CA VAL A 47 -11.34 -14.15 3.24
C VAL A 47 -12.60 -13.68 4.00
N GLU A 48 -12.77 -14.15 5.23
CA GLU A 48 -13.91 -13.81 6.11
C GLU A 48 -13.99 -12.31 6.45
N HIS A 49 -12.84 -11.68 6.76
CA HIS A 49 -12.78 -10.26 7.14
C HIS A 49 -12.11 -9.40 6.06
N THR A 50 -12.73 -9.33 4.88
CA THR A 50 -12.18 -8.70 3.66
C THR A 50 -11.62 -7.30 3.91
N ARG A 51 -12.36 -6.41 4.59
CA ARG A 51 -11.90 -5.04 4.86
C ARG A 51 -10.62 -5.00 5.69
N ALA A 52 -10.58 -5.75 6.80
CA ALA A 52 -9.42 -5.78 7.69
C ALA A 52 -8.18 -6.35 6.98
N TRP A 53 -8.38 -7.39 6.17
CA TRP A 53 -7.33 -7.99 5.36
C TRP A 53 -6.77 -7.03 4.31
N ILE A 54 -7.63 -6.34 3.55
CA ILE A 54 -7.22 -5.32 2.56
C ILE A 54 -6.43 -4.19 3.23
N MET A 55 -6.94 -3.64 4.34
CA MET A 55 -6.26 -2.56 5.04
C MET A 55 -4.90 -3.01 5.59
N ARG A 56 -4.77 -4.26 6.02
CA ARG A 56 -3.49 -4.82 6.45
C ARG A 56 -2.49 -4.88 5.30
N ILE A 57 -2.91 -5.30 4.11
CA ILE A 57 -2.06 -5.28 2.91
C ILE A 57 -1.62 -3.84 2.61
N ALA A 58 -2.57 -2.89 2.57
CA ALA A 58 -2.27 -1.48 2.31
C ALA A 58 -1.25 -0.88 3.31
N MET A 59 -1.46 -1.09 4.61
CA MET A 59 -0.55 -0.62 5.66
C MET A 59 0.83 -1.26 5.52
N ASN A 60 0.91 -2.57 5.24
CA ASN A 60 2.18 -3.26 5.06
C ASN A 60 2.97 -2.70 3.85
N HIS A 61 2.30 -2.43 2.73
CA HIS A 61 2.92 -1.80 1.57
C HIS A 61 3.48 -0.42 1.91
N CYS A 62 2.71 0.41 2.61
CA CYS A 62 3.14 1.74 3.04
C CYS A 62 4.35 1.68 3.99
N LEU A 63 4.31 0.82 5.01
CA LEU A 63 5.41 0.64 5.95
C LEU A 63 6.69 0.17 5.24
N ASN A 64 6.56 -0.73 4.25
CA ASN A 64 7.68 -1.19 3.46
C ASN A 64 8.31 -0.06 2.64
N LEU A 65 7.51 0.79 2.00
CA LEU A 65 8.01 1.94 1.25
C LEU A 65 8.72 2.94 2.17
N LEU A 66 8.10 3.30 3.30
CA LEU A 66 8.69 4.21 4.28
C LEU A 66 10.03 3.67 4.81
N LYS A 67 10.12 2.37 5.10
CA LYS A 67 11.36 1.72 5.52
C LYS A 67 12.43 1.81 4.44
N ARG A 68 12.09 1.52 3.17
CA ARG A 68 13.00 1.63 2.04
C ARG A 68 13.52 3.07 1.90
N ASN A 69 12.64 4.06 1.96
CA ASN A 69 13.00 5.47 1.85
C ASN A 69 13.94 5.90 3.00
N GLN A 70 13.67 5.46 4.23
CA GLN A 70 14.58 5.70 5.35
C GLN A 70 15.97 5.12 5.10
N THR A 71 16.05 3.84 4.70
CA THR A 71 17.33 3.19 4.41
C THR A 71 18.12 3.90 3.30
N GLN A 72 17.45 4.43 2.28
CA GLN A 72 18.14 5.19 1.22
C GLN A 72 18.65 6.55 1.72
N ARG A 73 17.89 7.26 2.56
CA ARG A 73 18.33 8.52 3.19
C ARG A 73 19.56 8.30 4.08
N ASP A 74 19.59 7.21 4.84
CA ASP A 74 20.71 6.88 5.72
C ASP A 74 21.99 6.62 4.91
N LYS A 75 21.87 5.87 3.80
CA LYS A 75 22.99 5.63 2.87
C LYS A 75 23.49 6.92 2.22
N GLN A 76 22.57 7.78 1.76
CA GLN A 76 22.95 9.07 1.15
C GLN A 76 23.67 9.97 2.15
N SER A 77 23.19 10.03 3.39
CA SER A 77 23.86 10.76 4.47
C SER A 77 25.29 10.23 4.67
N GLN A 78 25.47 8.91 4.78
CA GLN A 78 26.80 8.29 4.94
C GLN A 78 27.76 8.61 3.79
N VAL A 79 27.27 8.60 2.55
CA VAL A 79 28.09 8.96 1.37
C VAL A 79 28.47 10.44 1.36
N GLN A 80 27.57 11.33 1.81
CA GLN A 80 27.84 12.77 1.86
C GLN A 80 28.87 13.17 2.94
N TRP A 81 29.01 12.39 4.00
CA TRP A 81 29.97 12.63 5.09
C TRP A 81 31.38 12.09 4.82
N LEU A 82 31.59 11.36 3.72
CA LEU A 82 32.88 10.84 3.27
C LEU A 82 33.46 11.72 2.16
#